data_AF-A0A6A6A0C2-F1
#
_entry.id   AF-A0A6A6A0C2-F1
#
_cell.length_a   1.000
_cell.length_b   1.000
_cell.length_c   1.000
_cell.angle_alpha   90.00
_cell.angle_beta   90.00
_cell.angle_gamma   90.00
#
_symmetry.space_group_name_H-M   'P 1'
#
loop_
_entity.id
_entity.type
_entity.pdbx_description
1 polymer ?
#
loop_
_entity_poly.entity_id
_entity_poly.type
_entity_poly.pdbx_seq_one_letter_code
_entity_poly.pdbx_strand_id
1 'polypeptide(L)'
;MATILNFLLFSLTPFSVKAFYPHNEQSPLIPTLTPPTFIVPLILDNHLTYHFPSTTSSTTTPLDLQALHTIISASAPASQPNLISIDIPLDTTAPASLSISAASTRVFPAPDDHEMTWLDTTRPGSNLALSQFGIRKGGMVSIEARSARLALETPFLSVPVEIYNILLMATHPVFDHENTGLGEGVVDCAALSRFPDLVLGLGMQRGNDEGEESGGDGEEGEIVITPEQYVMRVGEGRCVLLVRSLGRVEGEEVVLGWAAVRGRKVVLDWGNGRTGFGW
;
A
#
# COMPACT_ATOMS: atom_id res chain seq x y z
N MET A 1 43.04 38.77 -78.39
CA MET A 1 42.00 37.77 -78.72
C MET A 1 41.70 36.97 -77.46
N ALA A 2 40.42 36.94 -77.08
CA ALA A 2 39.74 36.04 -76.13
C ALA A 2 40.28 35.94 -74.67
N THR A 3 39.61 36.50 -73.64
CA THR A 3 38.58 35.86 -72.75
C THR A 3 39.05 34.53 -72.12
N ILE A 4 39.02 34.31 -70.79
CA ILE A 4 37.88 34.13 -69.85
C ILE A 4 38.46 34.29 -68.42
N LEU A 5 38.12 35.29 -67.60
CA LEU A 5 36.95 35.48 -66.72
C LEU A 5 36.65 34.31 -65.76
N ASN A 6 37.33 34.26 -64.60
CA ASN A 6 36.95 33.43 -63.45
C ASN A 6 36.17 34.30 -62.44
N PHE A 7 34.87 34.05 -62.36
CA PHE A 7 33.96 34.63 -61.36
C PHE A 7 33.99 33.76 -60.09
N LEU A 8 34.50 34.31 -58.98
CA LEU A 8 34.27 33.76 -57.63
C LEU A 8 33.07 34.49 -57.02
N LEU A 9 31.93 33.80 -57.01
CA LEU A 9 30.73 34.18 -56.26
C LEU A 9 30.95 33.81 -54.79
N PHE A 10 31.25 34.78 -53.94
CA PHE A 10 31.06 34.64 -52.49
C PHE A 10 29.59 34.86 -52.17
N SER A 11 28.86 33.79 -51.88
CA SER A 11 27.53 33.85 -51.31
C SER A 11 27.61 34.35 -49.86
N LEU A 12 26.99 35.50 -49.63
CA LEU A 12 26.69 36.02 -48.30
C LEU A 12 25.62 35.13 -47.66
N THR A 13 25.96 34.45 -46.57
CA THR A 13 24.97 33.78 -45.72
C THR A 13 24.23 34.83 -44.88
N PRO A 14 22.89 34.81 -44.82
CA PRO A 14 22.16 35.66 -43.88
C PRO A 14 22.35 35.12 -42.47
N PHE A 15 22.94 35.94 -41.60
CA PHE A 15 22.90 35.72 -40.16
C PHE A 15 21.45 35.82 -39.68
N SER A 16 20.81 34.67 -39.43
CA SER A 16 19.60 34.63 -38.63
C SER A 16 19.95 34.93 -37.18
N VAL A 17 19.82 36.21 -36.81
CA VAL A 17 19.78 36.63 -35.41
C VAL A 17 18.52 36.03 -34.81
N LYS A 18 18.65 34.91 -34.09
CA LYS A 18 17.60 34.42 -33.20
C LYS A 18 17.49 35.46 -32.08
N ALA A 19 16.44 36.26 -32.12
CA ALA A 19 16.01 37.05 -30.98
C ALA A 19 15.68 36.06 -29.85
N PHE A 20 16.59 35.95 -28.88
CA PHE A 20 16.30 35.34 -27.59
C PHE A 20 15.35 36.30 -26.87
N TYR A 21 14.05 36.09 -27.06
CA TYR A 21 13.09 36.51 -26.07
C TYR A 21 13.31 35.60 -24.87
N PRO A 22 13.69 36.12 -23.68
CA PRO A 22 13.50 35.35 -22.47
C PRO A 22 12.00 35.15 -22.35
N HIS A 23 11.53 33.99 -22.79
CA HIS A 23 10.19 33.54 -22.46
C HIS A 23 10.25 33.30 -20.96
N ASN A 24 9.89 34.33 -20.19
CA ASN A 24 9.35 34.14 -18.87
C ASN A 24 8.14 33.22 -19.08
N GLU A 25 8.37 31.91 -19.00
CA GLU A 25 7.34 30.94 -18.69
C GLU A 25 6.85 31.29 -17.29
N GLN A 26 5.97 32.28 -17.21
CA GLN A 26 5.02 32.34 -16.11
C GLN A 26 4.14 31.12 -16.30
N SER A 27 4.49 30.02 -15.63
CA SER A 27 3.54 28.98 -15.32
C SER A 27 2.32 29.68 -14.71
N PRO A 28 1.13 29.57 -15.31
CA PRO A 28 -0.05 30.13 -14.69
C PRO A 28 -0.13 29.53 -13.29
N LEU A 29 -0.22 30.38 -12.27
CA LEU A 29 -0.66 29.99 -10.94
C LEU A 29 -2.12 29.58 -11.07
N ILE A 30 -2.36 28.39 -11.65
CA ILE A 30 -3.60 27.67 -11.45
C ILE A 30 -3.57 27.42 -9.95
N PRO A 31 -4.52 27.97 -9.16
CA PRO A 31 -4.70 27.48 -7.82
C PRO A 31 -5.05 26.01 -7.99
N THR A 32 -4.09 25.12 -7.78
CA THR A 32 -4.37 23.73 -7.48
C THR A 32 -5.26 23.80 -6.24
N LEU A 33 -6.57 23.72 -6.47
CA LEU A 33 -7.58 23.40 -5.49
C LEU A 33 -7.34 21.94 -5.06
N THR A 34 -6.14 21.62 -4.59
CA THR A 34 -5.91 20.43 -3.81
C THR A 34 -6.72 20.64 -2.54
N PRO A 35 -7.74 19.80 -2.30
CA PRO A 35 -8.51 19.90 -1.07
C PRO A 35 -7.55 19.84 0.12
N PRO A 36 -7.89 20.48 1.25
CA PRO A 36 -7.03 20.46 2.43
C PRO A 36 -6.76 19.00 2.80
N THR A 37 -5.52 18.58 2.57
CA THR A 37 -5.03 17.25 2.90
C THR A 37 -4.30 17.39 4.21
N PHE A 38 -4.84 16.74 5.24
CA PHE A 38 -4.24 16.74 6.56
C PHE A 38 -3.34 15.52 6.68
N ILE A 39 -2.04 15.75 6.88
CA ILE A 39 -1.04 14.68 7.00
C ILE A 39 -0.67 14.54 8.48
N VAL A 40 -0.85 13.34 9.01
CA VAL A 40 -0.52 12.98 10.39
C VAL A 40 0.61 11.95 10.36
N PRO A 41 1.79 12.26 10.93
CA PRO A 41 2.82 11.24 11.07
C PRO A 41 2.38 10.21 12.11
N LEU A 42 2.83 8.97 11.95
CA LEU A 42 2.56 7.85 12.84
C LEU A 42 3.88 7.35 13.41
N ILE A 43 3.90 7.07 14.71
CA ILE A 43 5.11 6.65 15.43
C ILE A 43 4.94 5.19 15.86
N LEU A 44 5.91 4.35 15.53
CA LEU A 44 5.98 2.96 15.98
C LEU A 44 6.60 2.90 17.39
N ASP A 45 5.93 2.25 18.32
CA ASP A 45 6.45 2.04 19.67
C ASP A 45 7.28 0.73 19.81
N ASN A 46 7.80 0.50 21.01
CA ASN A 46 8.56 -0.71 21.33
C ASN A 46 7.70 -1.99 21.37
N HIS A 47 6.37 -1.87 21.34
CA HIS A 47 5.41 -2.96 21.29
C HIS A 47 4.87 -3.20 19.88
N LEU A 48 5.56 -2.65 18.87
CA LEU A 48 5.22 -2.81 17.46
C LEU A 48 3.81 -2.30 17.13
N THR A 49 3.38 -1.25 17.83
CA THR A 49 2.08 -0.60 17.65
C THR A 49 2.30 0.82 17.14
N TYR A 50 1.57 1.20 16.08
CA TYR A 50 1.57 2.58 15.58
C TYR A 50 0.62 3.45 16.40
N HIS A 51 1.07 4.67 16.70
CA HIS A 51 0.31 5.67 17.47
C HIS A 51 0.30 7.02 16.79
N PHE A 52 -0.74 7.81 17.10
CA PHE A 52 -0.77 9.22 16.77
C PHE A 52 0.15 10.01 17.71
N PRO A 53 0.95 10.97 17.19
CA PRO A 53 1.79 11.84 18.00
C PRO A 53 0.90 12.72 18.88
N SER A 54 1.09 12.65 20.20
CA SER A 54 0.34 13.46 21.15
C SER A 54 0.66 14.95 20.97
N THR A 55 -0.32 15.77 20.59
CA THR A 55 -0.15 17.23 20.49
C THR A 55 -0.48 17.96 21.79
N THR A 56 -1.36 17.44 22.63
CA THR A 56 -1.64 17.93 23.99
C THR A 56 -2.50 16.88 24.71
N SER A 57 -2.26 16.65 26.00
CA SER A 57 -2.91 15.66 26.91
C SER A 57 -2.58 14.16 26.67
N SER A 58 -1.55 13.70 27.39
CA SER A 58 -1.28 12.40 28.06
C SER A 58 -1.86 11.05 27.59
N THR A 59 -2.51 10.95 26.44
CA THR A 59 -3.11 9.69 25.96
C THR A 59 -2.67 9.43 24.52
N THR A 60 -1.77 8.46 24.37
CA THR A 60 -1.41 7.83 23.09
C THR A 60 -2.53 6.88 22.71
N THR A 61 -3.20 7.14 21.60
CA THR A 61 -4.22 6.24 21.04
C THR A 61 -3.61 5.39 19.92
N PRO A 62 -3.73 4.06 19.98
CA PRO A 62 -3.31 3.17 18.90
C PRO A 62 -4.00 3.51 17.57
N LEU A 63 -3.30 3.23 16.47
CA LEU A 63 -3.87 3.27 15.13
C LEU A 63 -4.83 2.10 14.93
N ASP A 64 -6.11 2.33 15.16
CA ASP A 64 -7.19 1.37 14.94
C ASP A 64 -8.14 1.91 13.86
N LEU A 65 -8.70 1.04 13.01
CA LEU A 65 -9.73 1.42 12.05
C LEU A 65 -10.95 2.05 12.72
N GLN A 66 -11.34 1.60 13.92
CA GLN A 66 -12.43 2.23 14.67
C GLN A 66 -12.02 3.61 15.20
N ALA A 67 -10.78 3.77 15.67
CA ALA A 67 -10.24 5.07 16.06
C ALA A 67 -10.19 6.03 14.85
N LEU A 68 -9.78 5.55 13.67
CA LEU A 68 -9.85 6.29 12.42
C LEU A 68 -11.29 6.70 12.11
N HIS A 69 -12.24 5.76 12.14
CA HIS A 69 -13.65 6.06 11.92
C HIS A 69 -14.21 7.07 12.93
N THR A 70 -13.74 7.03 14.18
CA THR A 70 -14.15 7.97 15.23
C THR A 70 -13.54 9.35 15.00
N ILE A 71 -12.26 9.45 14.63
CA ILE A 71 -11.60 10.70 14.24
C ILE A 71 -12.31 11.31 13.03
N ILE A 72 -12.61 10.51 12.00
CA ILE A 72 -13.42 10.86 10.83
C ILE A 72 -14.77 11.45 11.25
N SER A 73 -15.48 10.75 12.14
CA SER A 73 -16.82 11.15 12.59
C SER A 73 -16.81 12.42 13.46
N ALA A 74 -15.76 12.61 14.27
CA ALA A 74 -15.62 13.74 15.18
C ALA A 74 -15.08 15.01 14.52
N SER A 75 -14.19 14.87 13.52
CA SER A 75 -13.53 16.00 12.86
C SER A 75 -14.38 16.68 11.79
N ALA A 76 -15.44 16.04 11.30
CA ALA A 76 -16.33 16.64 10.32
C ALA A 76 -17.78 16.09 10.40
N PRO A 77 -18.57 16.49 11.41
CA PRO A 77 -19.98 16.06 11.55
C PRO A 77 -20.88 16.48 10.37
N ALA A 78 -20.43 17.41 9.51
CA ALA A 78 -21.16 17.88 8.33
C ALA A 78 -20.55 17.44 6.98
N SER A 79 -19.38 16.78 6.95
CA SER A 79 -18.73 16.33 5.70
C SER A 79 -17.79 15.16 5.99
N GLN A 80 -18.27 13.92 5.86
CA GLN A 80 -17.43 12.73 6.00
C GLN A 80 -16.18 12.87 5.11
N PRO A 81 -14.95 12.64 5.60
CA PRO A 81 -13.79 12.51 4.73
C PRO A 81 -14.03 11.33 3.79
N ASN A 82 -13.95 11.58 2.50
CA ASN A 82 -14.23 10.56 1.49
C ASN A 82 -13.07 9.59 1.34
N LEU A 83 -11.84 10.02 1.66
CA LEU A 83 -10.64 9.25 1.36
C LEU A 83 -9.57 9.45 2.44
N ILE A 84 -9.09 8.32 2.97
CA ILE A 84 -7.90 8.22 3.81
C ILE A 84 -6.83 7.43 3.04
N SER A 85 -5.61 7.93 3.06
CA SER A 85 -4.45 7.18 2.60
C SER A 85 -3.49 6.92 3.75
N ILE A 86 -3.04 5.67 3.87
CA ILE A 86 -2.06 5.22 4.86
C ILE A 86 -0.83 4.76 4.10
N ASP A 87 0.34 5.24 4.51
CA ASP A 87 1.64 4.84 3.99
C ASP A 87 2.53 4.43 5.17
N ILE A 88 2.88 3.15 5.20
CA ILE A 88 3.75 2.57 6.23
C ILE A 88 5.03 2.13 5.52
N PRO A 89 6.19 2.76 5.74
CA PRO A 89 7.41 2.40 5.03
C PRO A 89 7.92 1.00 5.43
N LEU A 90 8.68 0.35 4.54
CA LEU A 90 9.46 -0.84 4.91
C LEU A 90 10.55 -0.48 5.92
N ASP A 91 11.17 0.68 5.77
CA ASP A 91 12.18 1.17 6.69
C ASP A 91 11.51 1.73 7.95
N THR A 92 11.70 1.05 9.09
CA THR A 92 11.14 1.45 10.39
C THR A 92 11.78 2.72 10.95
N THR A 93 12.89 3.19 10.36
CA THR A 93 13.48 4.48 10.74
C THR A 93 12.73 5.67 10.14
N ALA A 94 11.98 5.46 9.06
CA ALA A 94 11.10 6.46 8.49
C ALA A 94 9.72 6.44 9.19
N PRO A 95 9.13 7.60 9.52
CA PRO A 95 7.80 7.65 10.10
C PRO A 95 6.76 7.22 9.07
N ALA A 96 5.77 6.44 9.51
CA ALA A 96 4.57 6.21 8.72
C ALA A 96 3.73 7.49 8.63
N SER A 97 2.85 7.57 7.64
CA SER A 97 2.00 8.75 7.43
C SER A 97 0.56 8.38 7.13
N LEU A 98 -0.34 9.24 7.58
CA LEU A 98 -1.76 9.15 7.34
C LEU A 98 -2.26 10.46 6.74
N SER A 99 -2.82 10.39 5.54
CA SER A 99 -3.36 11.53 4.83
C SER A 99 -4.88 11.46 4.81
N ILE A 100 -5.55 12.48 5.34
CA ILE A 100 -7.02 12.60 5.33
C ILE A 100 -7.39 13.69 4.34
N SER A 101 -8.26 13.37 3.39
CA SER A 101 -8.79 14.32 2.42
C SER A 101 -10.29 14.55 2.60
N ALA A 102 -10.69 15.82 2.67
CA ALA A 102 -12.09 16.20 2.82
C ALA A 102 -12.87 16.04 1.49
N ALA A 103 -14.18 15.80 1.61
CA ALA A 103 -15.11 15.52 0.51
C ALA A 103 -15.32 16.63 -0.55
N SER A 104 -14.48 17.67 -0.60
CA SER A 104 -14.70 18.74 -1.58
C SER A 104 -14.16 18.34 -2.95
N THR A 105 -15.12 18.08 -3.84
CA THR A 105 -15.03 17.78 -5.27
C THR A 105 -14.36 16.46 -5.64
N ARG A 106 -15.17 15.62 -6.29
CA ARG A 106 -14.80 14.44 -7.06
C ARG A 106 -13.60 14.74 -7.97
N VAL A 107 -12.38 14.62 -7.46
CA VAL A 107 -11.19 14.53 -8.31
C VAL A 107 -11.11 13.07 -8.72
N PHE A 108 -11.91 12.74 -9.73
CA PHE A 108 -11.80 11.50 -10.47
C PHE A 108 -10.88 11.74 -11.68
N PRO A 109 -9.86 10.90 -11.91
CA PRO A 109 -9.21 9.98 -10.98
C PRO A 109 -8.24 10.74 -10.06
N ALA A 110 -7.97 10.21 -8.86
CA ALA A 110 -6.77 10.60 -8.13
C ALA A 110 -5.54 10.25 -9.01
N PRO A 111 -4.48 11.06 -9.03
CA PRO A 111 -3.32 10.83 -9.90
C PRO A 111 -2.67 9.45 -9.79
N ASP A 112 -2.95 8.69 -8.72
CA ASP A 112 -2.41 7.34 -8.45
C ASP A 112 -3.39 6.19 -8.77
N ASP A 113 -4.54 6.44 -9.40
CA ASP A 113 -5.60 5.42 -9.61
C ASP A 113 -5.13 4.23 -10.49
N HIS A 114 -4.11 4.44 -11.34
CA HIS A 114 -3.53 3.43 -12.22
C HIS A 114 -2.51 2.50 -11.56
N GLU A 115 -1.94 2.90 -10.42
CA GLU A 115 -0.95 2.11 -9.67
C GLU A 115 -1.59 1.43 -8.45
N MET A 116 -2.92 1.29 -8.45
CA MET A 116 -3.70 0.77 -7.34
C MET A 116 -4.54 -0.41 -7.80
N THR A 117 -4.54 -1.50 -7.03
CA THR A 117 -5.62 -2.49 -7.11
C THR A 117 -6.74 -2.11 -6.17
N TRP A 118 -7.93 -1.93 -6.74
CA TRP A 118 -9.14 -1.55 -6.02
C TRP A 118 -10.06 -2.74 -5.78
N LEU A 119 -10.56 -2.83 -4.56
CA LEU A 119 -11.55 -3.81 -4.12
C LEU A 119 -12.82 -3.09 -3.71
N ASP A 120 -13.94 -3.43 -4.31
CA ASP A 120 -15.24 -2.93 -3.85
C ASP A 120 -15.55 -3.51 -2.47
N THR A 121 -15.94 -2.64 -1.55
CA THR A 121 -16.19 -2.98 -0.15
C THR A 121 -17.37 -2.20 0.39
N THR A 122 -18.30 -2.87 1.06
CA THR A 122 -19.39 -2.18 1.78
C THR A 122 -18.86 -1.23 2.86
N ARG A 123 -17.70 -1.56 3.43
CA ARG A 123 -16.96 -0.72 4.38
C ARG A 123 -15.48 -0.81 4.04
N PRO A 124 -14.83 0.29 3.64
CA PRO A 124 -13.39 0.31 3.33
C PRO A 124 -12.56 -0.36 4.43
N GLY A 125 -11.66 -1.25 4.03
CA GLY A 125 -10.79 -2.03 4.90
C GLY A 125 -11.46 -3.23 5.59
N SER A 126 -12.72 -3.56 5.28
CA SER A 126 -13.43 -4.71 5.87
C SER A 126 -14.04 -5.60 4.79
N ASN A 127 -14.12 -6.92 5.05
CA ASN A 127 -14.74 -7.90 4.16
C ASN A 127 -14.25 -7.80 2.71
N LEU A 128 -12.94 -7.68 2.54
CA LEU A 128 -12.24 -7.73 1.26
C LEU A 128 -12.46 -9.11 0.66
N ALA A 129 -13.20 -9.21 -0.44
CA ALA A 129 -13.50 -10.49 -1.06
C ALA A 129 -12.24 -11.15 -1.60
N LEU A 130 -11.98 -12.37 -1.15
CA LEU A 130 -10.85 -13.19 -1.59
C LEU A 130 -11.37 -14.40 -2.38
N SER A 131 -10.59 -14.84 -3.36
CA SER A 131 -10.76 -16.15 -4.01
C SER A 131 -9.95 -17.22 -3.28
N GLN A 132 -8.71 -16.87 -2.91
CA GLN A 132 -7.76 -17.79 -2.30
C GLN A 132 -6.71 -17.05 -1.46
N PHE A 133 -6.08 -17.78 -0.54
CA PHE A 133 -4.85 -17.38 0.13
C PHE A 133 -3.78 -18.42 -0.18
N GLY A 134 -2.59 -17.99 -0.54
CA GLY A 134 -1.51 -18.89 -0.94
C GLY A 134 -0.14 -18.49 -0.44
N ILE A 135 0.80 -19.40 -0.67
CA ILE A 135 2.21 -19.26 -0.37
C ILE A 135 3.01 -19.66 -1.61
N ARG A 136 3.95 -18.80 -2.04
CA ARG A 136 4.63 -18.92 -3.33
C ARG A 136 6.15 -18.93 -3.18
N LYS A 137 6.79 -20.00 -3.67
CA LYS A 137 8.26 -20.10 -3.84
C LYS A 137 8.62 -21.10 -4.93
N GLY A 138 8.76 -20.64 -6.17
CA GLY A 138 8.96 -21.51 -7.35
C GLY A 138 7.72 -22.30 -7.79
N GLY A 139 6.75 -22.50 -6.90
CA GLY A 139 5.37 -22.93 -7.15
C GLY A 139 4.44 -22.31 -6.10
N MET A 140 3.13 -22.43 -6.30
CA MET A 140 2.10 -21.87 -5.41
C MET A 140 1.30 -23.00 -4.75
N VAL A 141 1.13 -22.91 -3.44
CA VAL A 141 0.16 -23.71 -2.68
C VAL A 141 -0.89 -22.75 -2.16
N SER A 142 -2.15 -22.99 -2.48
CA SER A 142 -3.26 -22.12 -2.07
C SER A 142 -4.39 -22.90 -1.41
N ILE A 143 -5.17 -22.17 -0.62
CA ILE A 143 -6.38 -22.62 0.05
C ILE A 143 -7.50 -21.61 -0.24
N GLU A 144 -8.75 -22.07 -0.26
CA GLU A 144 -9.91 -21.18 -0.34
C GLU A 144 -9.90 -20.22 0.85
N ALA A 145 -10.00 -18.93 0.58
CA ALA A 145 -10.19 -17.90 1.59
C ALA A 145 -11.27 -16.97 1.06
N ARG A 146 -12.28 -16.67 1.88
CA ARG A 146 -13.47 -15.94 1.41
C ARG A 146 -13.38 -14.44 1.62
N SER A 147 -12.73 -14.03 2.71
CA SER A 147 -12.67 -12.64 3.11
C SER A 147 -11.40 -12.31 3.86
N ALA A 148 -11.00 -11.04 3.78
CA ALA A 148 -10.00 -10.43 4.63
C ALA A 148 -10.50 -9.11 5.22
N ARG A 149 -9.89 -8.70 6.33
CA ARG A 149 -10.00 -7.33 6.84
C ARG A 149 -8.63 -6.72 7.09
N LEU A 150 -8.54 -5.41 6.99
CA LEU A 150 -7.44 -4.64 7.53
C LEU A 150 -7.56 -4.55 9.06
N ALA A 151 -6.42 -4.58 9.74
CA ALA A 151 -6.31 -4.55 11.18
C ALA A 151 -5.03 -3.79 11.57
N LEU A 152 -5.02 -2.49 11.31
CA LEU A 152 -3.83 -1.64 11.47
C LEU A 152 -3.37 -1.51 12.94
N GLU A 153 -4.22 -1.95 13.88
CA GLU A 153 -3.94 -2.01 15.31
C GLU A 153 -2.95 -3.09 15.71
N THR A 154 -2.73 -4.09 14.83
CA THR A 154 -1.85 -5.23 15.10
C THR A 154 -0.72 -5.30 14.07
N PRO A 155 0.51 -5.65 14.47
CA PRO A 155 1.58 -5.93 13.52
C PRO A 155 1.35 -7.23 12.77
N PHE A 156 0.52 -8.14 13.30
CA PHE A 156 0.45 -9.50 12.80
C PHE A 156 -0.52 -9.65 11.63
N LEU A 157 -0.07 -10.34 10.59
CA LEU A 157 -0.90 -10.98 9.58
C LEU A 157 -1.41 -12.32 10.13
N SER A 158 -2.72 -12.52 10.22
CA SER A 158 -3.27 -13.83 10.59
C SER A 158 -3.70 -14.61 9.35
N VAL A 159 -3.14 -15.80 9.17
CA VAL A 159 -3.31 -16.64 7.97
C VAL A 159 -3.94 -18.01 8.30
N PRO A 160 -4.52 -18.71 7.32
CA PRO A 160 -5.01 -20.08 7.50
C PRO A 160 -3.93 -21.01 8.06
N VAL A 161 -4.32 -21.96 8.91
CA VAL A 161 -3.38 -22.81 9.66
C VAL A 161 -2.48 -23.64 8.75
N GLU A 162 -2.98 -24.08 7.60
CA GLU A 162 -2.23 -24.83 6.59
C GLU A 162 -1.09 -23.98 6.03
N ILE A 163 -1.39 -22.73 5.68
CA ILE A 163 -0.40 -21.78 5.16
C ILE A 163 0.59 -21.38 6.24
N TYR A 164 0.11 -21.16 7.47
CA TYR A 164 0.96 -20.89 8.62
C TYR A 164 1.97 -22.03 8.85
N ASN A 165 1.53 -23.29 8.82
CA ASN A 165 2.41 -24.44 9.00
C ASN A 165 3.48 -24.55 7.90
N ILE A 166 3.12 -24.28 6.65
CA ILE A 166 4.08 -24.24 5.54
C ILE A 166 5.09 -23.11 5.77
N LEU A 167 4.63 -21.93 6.20
CA LEU A 167 5.51 -20.81 6.51
C LEU A 167 6.47 -21.14 7.66
N LEU A 168 6.01 -21.82 8.72
CA LEU A 168 6.87 -22.29 9.81
C LEU A 168 7.95 -23.26 9.32
N MET A 169 7.59 -24.21 8.45
CA MET A 169 8.56 -25.13 7.85
C MET A 169 9.55 -24.41 6.94
N ALA A 170 9.16 -23.33 6.27
CA ALA A 170 10.06 -22.55 5.42
C ALA A 170 11.00 -21.65 6.24
N THR A 171 10.50 -21.07 7.32
CA THR A 171 11.19 -20.01 8.08
C THR A 171 11.93 -20.52 9.32
N HIS A 172 11.62 -21.72 9.81
CA HIS A 172 12.22 -22.34 11.00
C HIS A 172 12.33 -21.38 12.20
N PRO A 173 11.24 -20.73 12.63
CA PRO A 173 11.31 -19.76 13.70
C PRO A 173 11.61 -20.43 15.04
N VAL A 174 12.41 -19.74 15.86
CA VAL A 174 12.64 -20.07 17.25
C VAL A 174 11.69 -19.23 18.11
N PHE A 175 10.77 -19.89 18.81
CA PHE A 175 9.84 -19.22 19.69
C PHE A 175 10.46 -19.07 21.08
N ASP A 176 10.71 -17.82 21.48
CA ASP A 176 11.11 -17.50 22.84
C ASP A 176 9.88 -17.05 23.62
N HIS A 177 9.33 -17.98 24.41
CA HIS A 177 8.17 -17.71 25.25
C HIS A 177 8.48 -16.84 26.46
N GLU A 178 9.76 -16.66 26.84
CA GLU A 178 10.14 -15.97 28.07
C GLU A 178 10.43 -14.48 27.85
N ASN A 179 10.89 -14.07 26.66
CA ASN A 179 11.40 -12.70 26.45
C ASN A 179 10.51 -11.74 25.63
N THR A 180 9.52 -12.22 24.88
CA THR A 180 8.79 -11.36 23.91
C THR A 180 7.36 -11.01 24.31
N GLY A 181 6.76 -11.67 25.31
CA GLY A 181 5.37 -11.43 25.75
C GLY A 181 4.28 -11.71 24.69
N LEU A 182 4.66 -11.86 23.42
CA LEU A 182 3.81 -11.94 22.24
C LEU A 182 3.90 -13.30 21.52
N GLY A 183 4.75 -14.22 22.03
CA GLY A 183 4.98 -15.53 21.42
C GLY A 183 5.63 -15.43 20.04
N GLU A 184 6.51 -14.44 19.86
CA GLU A 184 7.10 -14.09 18.58
C GLU A 184 8.10 -15.16 18.11
N GLY A 185 7.97 -15.55 16.84
CA GLY A 185 8.94 -16.42 16.19
C GLY A 185 10.14 -15.62 15.70
N VAL A 186 11.34 -15.89 16.21
CA VAL A 186 12.58 -15.28 15.73
C VAL A 186 13.15 -16.10 14.58
N VAL A 187 13.48 -15.44 13.47
CA VAL A 187 13.99 -16.07 12.25
C VAL A 187 15.38 -15.54 11.90
N ASP A 188 16.12 -16.28 11.06
CA ASP A 188 17.41 -15.84 10.53
C ASP A 188 17.21 -14.72 9.49
N CYS A 189 17.69 -13.51 9.81
CA CYS A 189 17.64 -12.36 8.92
C CYS A 189 18.34 -12.62 7.57
N ALA A 190 19.39 -13.44 7.53
CA ALA A 190 20.13 -13.74 6.30
C ALA A 190 19.35 -14.68 5.36
N ALA A 191 18.32 -15.35 5.88
CA ALA A 191 17.49 -16.28 5.13
C ALA A 191 16.31 -15.62 4.39
N LEU A 192 16.12 -14.31 4.52
CA LEU A 192 14.95 -13.58 4.01
C LEU A 192 14.65 -13.87 2.53
N SER A 193 15.68 -13.86 1.68
CA SER A 193 15.56 -14.14 0.24
C SER A 193 15.10 -15.57 -0.09
N ARG A 194 15.14 -16.49 0.87
CA ARG A 194 14.67 -17.88 0.73
C ARG A 194 13.24 -18.06 1.21
N PHE A 195 12.70 -17.11 1.96
CA PHE A 195 11.33 -17.20 2.45
C PHE A 195 10.34 -17.04 1.28
N PRO A 196 9.13 -17.62 1.40
CA PRO A 196 8.10 -17.58 0.37
C PRO A 196 7.30 -16.27 0.40
N ASP A 197 6.72 -15.87 -0.72
CA ASP A 197 5.72 -14.81 -0.70
C ASP A 197 4.39 -15.35 -0.18
N LEU A 198 3.60 -14.52 0.51
CA LEU A 198 2.20 -14.81 0.80
C LEU A 198 1.36 -14.08 -0.26
N VAL A 199 0.36 -14.76 -0.82
CA VAL A 199 -0.41 -14.28 -1.96
C VAL A 199 -1.88 -14.30 -1.61
N LEU A 200 -2.55 -13.16 -1.74
CA LEU A 200 -3.99 -13.07 -1.65
C LEU A 200 -4.56 -12.96 -3.06
N GLY A 201 -5.28 -13.99 -3.49
CA GLY A 201 -6.09 -13.93 -4.70
C GLY A 201 -7.35 -13.13 -4.43
N LEU A 202 -7.59 -12.10 -5.22
CA LEU A 202 -8.76 -11.24 -5.08
C LEU A 202 -9.94 -11.86 -5.82
N GLY A 203 -11.12 -11.83 -5.19
CA GLY A 203 -12.34 -12.31 -5.83
C GLY A 203 -12.66 -11.45 -7.05
N MET A 204 -13.03 -12.08 -8.18
CA MET A 204 -13.36 -11.37 -9.42
C MET A 204 -14.39 -10.27 -9.15
N GLN A 205 -14.02 -9.03 -9.48
CA GLN A 205 -14.95 -7.92 -9.55
C GLN A 205 -16.04 -8.29 -10.57
N ARG A 206 -17.32 -8.14 -10.21
CA ARG A 206 -18.40 -8.15 -11.21
C ARG A 206 -18.23 -6.90 -12.08
N GLY A 207 -17.36 -6.99 -13.09
CA GLY A 207 -17.44 -6.13 -14.25
C GLY A 207 -18.80 -6.38 -14.90
N ASN A 208 -19.61 -5.32 -15.01
CA ASN A 208 -20.81 -5.30 -15.83
C ASN A 208 -20.40 -5.35 -17.31
N ASP A 209 -19.79 -6.44 -17.75
CA ASP A 209 -19.59 -6.74 -19.17
C ASP A 209 -20.49 -7.92 -19.53
N GLU A 210 -21.79 -7.61 -19.60
CA GLU A 210 -22.70 -8.37 -20.43
C GLU A 210 -22.27 -8.19 -21.89
N GLY A 211 -21.36 -9.06 -22.33
CA GLY A 211 -20.94 -9.15 -23.72
C GLY A 211 -19.47 -8.82 -23.90
N GLU A 212 -18.63 -9.83 -23.76
CA GLU A 212 -17.96 -10.42 -24.92
C GLU A 212 -17.17 -11.64 -24.43
N GLU A 213 -17.38 -12.77 -25.11
CA GLU A 213 -16.54 -13.96 -24.99
C GLU A 213 -15.13 -13.63 -25.52
N SER A 214 -14.34 -12.86 -24.76
CA SER A 214 -12.91 -12.78 -24.96
C SER A 214 -12.24 -13.81 -24.06
N GLY A 215 -11.80 -14.91 -24.67
CA GLY A 215 -10.92 -15.91 -24.07
C GLY A 215 -9.52 -15.36 -23.80
N GLY A 216 -9.42 -14.30 -23.00
CA GLY A 216 -8.20 -13.87 -22.34
C GLY A 216 -8.35 -14.23 -20.86
N ASP A 217 -7.33 -14.88 -20.32
CA ASP A 217 -7.21 -15.15 -18.88
C ASP A 217 -7.57 -13.87 -18.11
N GLY A 218 -8.75 -13.86 -17.48
CA GLY A 218 -9.14 -12.76 -16.61
C GLY A 218 -8.14 -12.76 -15.46
N GLU A 219 -7.20 -11.82 -15.47
CA GLU A 219 -6.20 -11.66 -14.43
C GLU A 219 -6.95 -11.44 -13.11
N GLU A 220 -7.11 -12.50 -12.33
CA GLU A 220 -7.47 -12.39 -10.93
C GLU A 220 -6.40 -11.51 -10.28
N GLY A 221 -6.80 -10.32 -9.81
CA GLY A 221 -5.87 -9.45 -9.12
C GLY A 221 -5.24 -10.19 -7.94
N GLU A 222 -3.93 -10.02 -7.74
CA GLU A 222 -3.22 -10.59 -6.60
C GLU A 222 -2.64 -9.48 -5.72
N ILE A 223 -2.74 -9.66 -4.40
CA ILE A 223 -1.93 -8.91 -3.44
C ILE A 223 -0.81 -9.82 -2.95
N VAL A 224 0.42 -9.45 -3.29
CA VAL A 224 1.63 -10.17 -2.86
C VAL A 224 2.21 -9.50 -1.63
N ILE A 225 2.40 -10.29 -0.57
CA ILE A 225 3.06 -9.91 0.67
C ILE A 225 4.42 -10.61 0.72
N THR A 226 5.47 -9.83 0.54
CA THR A 226 6.87 -10.28 0.48
C THR A 226 7.44 -10.54 1.87
N PRO A 227 8.53 -11.34 1.98
CA PRO A 227 9.24 -11.55 3.25
C PRO A 227 9.63 -10.26 3.96
N GLU A 228 10.05 -9.22 3.23
CA GLU A 228 10.42 -7.92 3.77
C GLU A 228 9.29 -7.25 4.55
N GLN A 229 8.04 -7.60 4.25
CA GLN A 229 6.84 -7.06 4.89
C GLN A 229 6.51 -7.84 6.17
N TYR A 230 6.41 -9.17 6.09
CA TYR A 230 6.01 -10.01 7.23
C TYR A 230 7.18 -10.45 8.13
N VAL A 231 8.43 -10.14 7.79
CA VAL A 231 9.59 -10.26 8.66
C VAL A 231 10.14 -8.87 8.95
N MET A 232 10.38 -8.57 10.22
CA MET A 232 10.90 -7.27 10.63
C MET A 232 12.13 -7.43 11.50
N ARG A 233 13.17 -6.66 11.16
CA ARG A 233 14.34 -6.52 12.02
C ARG A 233 13.98 -5.63 13.21
N VAL A 234 14.07 -6.17 14.41
CA VAL A 234 13.91 -5.46 15.67
C VAL A 234 15.29 -5.15 16.27
N GLY A 235 15.30 -4.42 17.39
CA GLY A 235 16.54 -4.11 18.13
C GLY A 235 17.40 -5.36 18.36
N GLU A 236 18.71 -5.16 18.44
CA GLU A 236 19.73 -6.23 18.59
C GLU A 236 19.96 -7.10 17.34
N GLY A 237 19.43 -6.68 16.18
CA GLY A 237 19.65 -7.38 14.91
C GLY A 237 18.85 -8.68 14.78
N ARG A 238 17.86 -8.90 15.65
CA ARG A 238 16.93 -10.04 15.58
C ARG A 238 15.87 -9.78 14.51
N CYS A 239 15.45 -10.82 13.79
CA CYS A 239 14.31 -10.73 12.86
C CYS A 239 13.11 -11.47 13.44
N VAL A 240 11.97 -10.80 13.53
CA VAL A 240 10.73 -11.34 14.08
C VAL A 240 9.75 -11.63 12.94
N LEU A 241 9.10 -12.78 13.02
CA LEU A 241 8.02 -13.18 12.13
C LEU A 241 6.68 -12.56 12.60
N LEU A 242 6.11 -11.70 11.78
CA LEU A 242 4.86 -10.96 12.03
C LEU A 242 3.65 -11.69 11.43
N VAL A 243 3.62 -13.02 11.58
CA VAL A 243 2.53 -13.88 11.09
C VAL A 243 2.00 -14.75 12.21
N ARG A 244 0.67 -14.90 12.29
CA ARG A 244 -0.03 -15.76 13.25
C ARG A 244 -0.97 -16.73 12.53
N SER A 245 -1.26 -17.85 13.17
CA SER A 245 -2.34 -18.74 12.74
C SER A 245 -3.68 -18.13 13.12
N LEU A 246 -4.67 -18.17 12.23
CA LEU A 246 -6.06 -17.83 12.56
C LEU A 246 -6.63 -18.78 13.64
N GLY A 247 -6.33 -20.07 13.53
CA GLY A 247 -6.87 -21.09 14.42
C GLY A 247 -7.42 -22.24 13.60
N ARG A 248 -8.23 -23.11 14.22
CA ARG A 248 -8.93 -24.22 13.54
C ARG A 248 -10.42 -23.94 13.33
N VAL A 249 -10.85 -22.69 13.38
CA VAL A 249 -12.26 -22.37 13.20
C VAL A 249 -12.52 -22.16 11.71
N GLU A 250 -13.36 -23.01 11.12
CA GLU A 250 -13.75 -22.90 9.72
C GLU A 250 -14.43 -21.55 9.46
N GLY A 251 -14.02 -20.87 8.38
CA GLY A 251 -14.61 -19.59 7.95
C GLY A 251 -14.02 -18.34 8.61
N GLU A 252 -12.87 -18.44 9.28
CA GLU A 252 -12.17 -17.25 9.81
C GLU A 252 -11.70 -16.32 8.69
N GLU A 253 -11.96 -15.03 8.89
CA GLU A 253 -11.54 -13.93 8.02
C GLU A 253 -10.03 -13.70 8.17
N VAL A 254 -9.31 -13.62 7.04
CA VAL A 254 -7.88 -13.31 7.03
C VAL A 254 -7.67 -11.90 7.62
N VAL A 255 -6.75 -11.77 8.57
CA VAL A 255 -6.51 -10.48 9.25
C VAL A 255 -5.22 -9.88 8.74
N LEU A 256 -5.33 -8.78 8.00
CA LEU A 256 -4.20 -8.03 7.45
C LEU A 256 -3.75 -6.97 8.45
N GLY A 257 -2.82 -7.35 9.32
CA GLY A 257 -2.10 -6.40 10.17
C GLY A 257 -1.31 -5.36 9.38
N TRP A 258 -0.78 -4.35 10.06
CA TRP A 258 0.01 -3.32 9.38
C TRP A 258 1.25 -3.88 8.67
N ALA A 259 1.79 -5.01 9.11
CA ALA A 259 2.92 -5.66 8.44
C ALA A 259 2.55 -6.21 7.05
N ALA A 260 1.27 -6.52 6.79
CA ALA A 260 0.84 -6.95 5.46
C ALA A 260 0.84 -5.81 4.43
N VAL A 261 0.82 -4.56 4.89
CA VAL A 261 0.63 -3.38 4.05
C VAL A 261 1.82 -2.41 4.08
N ARG A 262 2.83 -2.64 4.93
CA ARG A 262 4.06 -1.83 4.89
C ARG A 262 4.78 -1.98 3.54
N GLY A 263 5.49 -0.93 3.14
CA GLY A 263 6.05 -0.77 1.80
C GLY A 263 5.03 -0.44 0.73
N ARG A 264 3.76 -0.20 1.10
CA ARG A 264 2.67 0.00 0.16
C ARG A 264 1.75 1.11 0.66
N LYS A 265 1.14 1.81 -0.28
CA LYS A 265 0.10 2.80 0.01
C LYS A 265 -1.25 2.08 0.08
N VAL A 266 -1.98 2.24 1.17
CA VAL A 266 -3.35 1.76 1.33
C VAL A 266 -4.30 2.95 1.26
N VAL A 267 -5.39 2.81 0.53
CA VAL A 267 -6.42 3.85 0.41
C VAL A 267 -7.77 3.31 0.84
N LEU A 268 -8.43 4.02 1.75
CA LEU A 268 -9.78 3.75 2.22
C LEU A 268 -10.69 4.83 1.64
N ASP A 269 -11.51 4.46 0.67
CA ASP A 269 -12.36 5.38 -0.10
C ASP A 269 -13.83 5.12 0.22
N TRP A 270 -14.37 5.85 1.20
CA TRP A 270 -15.79 5.81 1.57
C TRP A 270 -16.67 6.50 0.52
N GLY A 271 -16.13 7.43 -0.27
CA GLY A 271 -16.86 8.11 -1.32
C GLY A 271 -17.32 7.16 -2.43
N ASN A 272 -16.50 6.15 -2.71
CA ASN A 272 -16.76 5.13 -3.73
C ASN A 272 -16.99 3.73 -3.18
N GLY A 273 -16.87 3.53 -1.86
CA GLY A 273 -17.04 2.21 -1.23
C GLY A 273 -15.99 1.21 -1.67
N ARG A 274 -14.72 1.59 -1.65
CA ARG A 274 -13.60 0.74 -2.12
C ARG A 274 -12.35 0.85 -1.26
N THR A 275 -11.52 -0.18 -1.32
CA THR A 275 -10.20 -0.25 -0.69
C THR A 275 -9.13 -0.42 -1.75
N GLY A 276 -8.11 0.43 -1.75
CA GLY A 276 -7.02 0.43 -2.73
C GLY A 276 -5.70 -0.01 -2.12
N PHE A 277 -4.92 -0.76 -2.88
CA PHE A 277 -3.56 -1.17 -2.54
C PHE A 277 -2.58 -0.79 -3.65
N GLY A 278 -1.62 0.09 -3.35
CA GLY A 278 -0.62 0.60 -4.28
C GLY A 278 0.68 -0.19 -4.26
N TRP A 279 1.53 -0.02 -5.27
CA TRP A 279 2.84 -0.68 -5.41
C TRP A 279 3.97 0.32 -5.60
#